data_AF-A0A6G3MNA3-F1
#
_entry.id   AF-A0A6G3MNA3-F1
#
_cell.length_a   1.000
_cell.length_b   1.000
_cell.length_c   1.000
_cell.angle_alpha   90.00
_cell.angle_beta   90.00
_cell.angle_gamma   90.00
#
_symmetry.space_group_name_H-M   'P 1'
#
loop_
_entity.id
_entity.type
_entity.pdbx_description
1 polymer ?
#
loop_
_entity_poly.entity_id
_entity_poly.type
_entity_poly.pdbx_seq_one_letter_code
_entity_poly.pdbx_strand_id
1 'polypeptide(L)'
;NTIQTYVPWGIHQYKNPDIFDFNMSLKLFTFLKTADELNLNVILRIGPFNDAELDYGGIPLWMISKNIIPRSNDKCYLAYVRKWVVYLSKILKKYLYQNGGPVIMIQVENE
;
A
#
# COMPACT_ATOMS: atom_id res chain seq x y z
N ASN A 1 0.66 10.06 19.95
CA ASN A 1 1.15 10.93 18.85
C ASN A 1 1.21 10.16 17.53
N THR A 2 0.22 9.31 17.24
CA THR A 2 0.31 8.34 16.14
C THR A 2 -0.83 8.56 15.17
N ILE A 3 -0.53 8.55 13.89
CA ILE A 3 -1.50 8.61 12.81
C ILE A 3 -1.47 7.31 12.01
N GLN A 4 -2.59 7.00 11.38
CA GLN A 4 -2.75 5.81 10.57
C GLN A 4 -3.25 6.22 9.19
N THR A 5 -2.71 5.59 8.14
CA THR A 5 -3.19 5.82 6.78
C THR A 5 -3.12 4.55 5.93
N TYR A 6 -3.99 4.51 4.92
CA TYR A 6 -4.00 3.47 3.91
C TYR A 6 -3.00 3.76 2.79
N VAL A 7 -2.44 2.70 2.20
CA VAL A 7 -1.67 2.74 0.96
C VAL A 7 -2.41 1.91 -0.09
N PRO A 8 -3.39 2.48 -0.80
CA PRO A 8 -4.28 1.72 -1.66
C PRO A 8 -3.59 1.26 -2.94
N TRP A 9 -3.49 -0.06 -3.10
CA TRP A 9 -2.78 -0.69 -4.20
C TRP A 9 -3.35 -0.29 -5.58
N GLY A 10 -4.67 -0.26 -5.71
CA GLY A 10 -5.37 0.05 -6.96
C GLY A 10 -5.07 1.44 -7.51
N ILE A 11 -4.81 2.42 -6.63
CA ILE A 11 -4.39 3.77 -7.05
C ILE A 11 -2.93 3.74 -7.54
N HIS A 12 -2.07 3.03 -6.82
CA HIS A 12 -0.64 2.92 -7.15
C HIS A 12 -0.36 1.95 -8.31
N GLN A 13 -1.34 1.19 -8.78
CA GLN A 13 -1.22 0.25 -9.89
C GLN A 13 -2.47 0.24 -10.78
N TYR A 14 -2.95 1.43 -11.16
CA TYR A 14 -4.25 1.59 -11.81
C TYR A 14 -4.34 0.99 -13.22
N LYS A 15 -3.37 1.26 -14.10
CA LYS A 15 -3.45 0.93 -15.54
C LYS A 15 -2.68 -0.31 -15.96
N ASN A 16 -1.57 -0.62 -15.29
CA ASN A 16 -0.61 -1.62 -15.75
C ASN A 16 -0.19 -2.54 -14.58
N PRO A 17 -0.38 -3.86 -14.70
CA PRO A 17 -0.06 -4.83 -13.64
C PRO A 17 1.44 -4.97 -13.32
N ASP A 18 2.33 -4.32 -14.10
CA ASP A 18 3.77 -4.37 -13.93
C ASP A 18 4.40 -3.00 -13.59
N ILE A 19 3.62 -1.91 -13.54
CA ILE A 19 4.12 -0.57 -13.20
C ILE A 19 3.44 -0.06 -11.93
N PHE A 20 4.24 0.22 -10.90
CA PHE A 20 3.79 0.93 -9.70
C PHE A 20 4.06 2.42 -9.82
N ASP A 21 3.04 3.26 -9.67
CA ASP A 21 3.14 4.71 -9.76
C ASP A 21 2.81 5.38 -8.42
N PHE A 22 3.85 5.93 -7.79
CA PHE A 22 3.76 6.72 -6.55
C PHE A 22 3.88 8.23 -6.80
N ASN A 23 3.90 8.64 -8.07
CA ASN A 23 3.96 10.04 -8.49
C ASN A 23 2.58 10.63 -8.77
N MET A 24 1.50 9.82 -8.73
CA MET A 24 0.11 10.27 -8.89
C MET A 24 -0.38 11.15 -7.72
N SER A 25 -1.70 11.20 -7.51
CA SER A 25 -2.38 12.09 -6.56
C SER A 25 -2.01 11.84 -5.10
N LEU A 26 -1.77 10.58 -4.69
CA LEU A 26 -1.41 10.25 -3.31
C LEU A 26 0.11 10.36 -3.09
N LYS A 27 0.52 11.46 -2.47
CA LYS A 27 1.93 11.78 -2.17
C LYS A 27 2.42 11.11 -0.87
N LEU A 28 2.49 9.78 -0.85
CA LEU A 28 2.88 8.99 0.32
C LEU A 28 4.21 9.46 0.96
N PHE A 29 5.24 9.70 0.14
CA PHE A 29 6.56 10.09 0.65
C PHE A 29 6.58 11.49 1.26
N THR A 30 5.79 12.41 0.71
CA THR A 30 5.60 13.74 1.29
C THR A 30 4.88 13.64 2.63
N PHE A 31 3.80 12.85 2.69
CA PHE A 31 3.07 12.59 3.94
C PHE A 31 3.98 12.02 5.03
N LEU A 32 4.78 11.00 4.72
CA LEU A 32 5.72 10.40 5.66
C LEU A 32 6.77 11.41 6.13
N LYS A 33 7.35 12.19 5.21
CA LYS A 33 8.32 13.23 5.58
C LYS A 33 7.71 14.27 6.51
N THR A 34 6.50 14.74 6.23
CA THR A 34 5.83 15.73 7.07
C THR A 34 5.46 15.15 8.45
N ALA A 35 5.03 13.89 8.53
CA ALA A 35 4.77 13.25 9.81
C ALA A 35 6.04 13.20 10.69
N ASP A 36 7.18 12.87 10.07
CA ASP A 36 8.48 12.83 10.74
C ASP A 36 8.91 14.21 11.26
N GLU A 37 8.81 15.26 10.43
CA GLU A 37 9.08 16.66 10.80
C GLU A 37 8.22 17.15 11.97
N LEU A 38 7.01 16.59 12.13
CA LEU A 38 6.07 16.91 13.21
C LEU A 38 6.19 15.96 14.42
N ASN A 39 7.18 15.05 14.43
CA ASN A 39 7.37 14.04 15.49
C ASN A 39 6.14 13.14 15.70
N LEU A 40 5.45 12.80 14.61
CA LEU A 40 4.31 11.87 14.61
C LEU A 40 4.76 10.47 14.18
N ASN A 41 4.33 9.46 14.94
CA ASN A 41 4.48 8.07 14.54
C ASN A 41 3.43 7.72 13.46
N VAL A 42 3.78 6.81 12.56
CA VAL A 42 2.90 6.37 11.47
C VAL A 42 2.67 4.86 11.52
N ILE A 43 1.41 4.46 11.39
CA ILE A 43 0.99 3.09 11.08
C ILE A 43 0.52 3.06 9.63
N LEU A 44 1.16 2.23 8.80
CA LEU A 44 0.75 2.05 7.41
C LEU A 44 -0.14 0.81 7.27
N ARG A 45 -1.33 0.97 6.70
CA ARG A 45 -2.22 -0.12 6.29
C ARG A 45 -2.05 -0.36 4.81
N ILE A 46 -1.27 -1.36 4.44
CA ILE A 46 -0.75 -1.50 3.07
C ILE A 46 -1.63 -2.38 2.16
N GLY A 47 -2.77 -2.83 2.63
CA GLY A 47 -3.62 -3.77 1.89
C GLY A 47 -3.08 -5.20 1.92
N PRO A 48 -3.43 -6.06 0.94
CA PRO A 48 -3.80 -5.68 -0.42
C PRO A 48 -5.25 -5.21 -0.60
N PHE A 49 -6.13 -5.60 0.32
CA PHE A 49 -7.48 -5.07 0.45
C PHE A 49 -7.49 -4.05 1.59
N ASN A 50 -8.12 -2.91 1.37
CA ASN A 50 -8.18 -1.80 2.32
C ASN A 50 -9.62 -1.44 2.73
N ASP A 51 -10.60 -1.88 1.93
CA ASP A 51 -11.96 -1.33 1.97
C ASP A 51 -11.95 0.20 1.80
N ALA A 52 -12.23 0.93 2.88
CA ALA A 52 -12.11 2.40 2.97
C ALA A 52 -12.93 3.14 1.91
N GLU A 53 -14.06 2.54 1.50
CA GLU A 53 -14.95 3.08 0.46
C GLU A 53 -14.23 3.34 -0.88
N LEU A 54 -13.09 2.68 -1.10
CA LEU A 54 -12.34 2.76 -2.34
C LEU A 54 -12.97 1.85 -3.38
N ASP A 55 -12.83 2.24 -4.64
CA ASP A 55 -13.18 1.37 -5.77
C ASP A 55 -12.51 0.01 -5.60
N TYR A 56 -13.33 -1.05 -5.62
CA TYR A 56 -12.91 -2.44 -5.45
C TYR A 56 -12.07 -2.67 -4.17
N GLY A 57 -12.35 -1.90 -3.11
CA GLY A 57 -11.70 -1.98 -1.80
C GLY A 57 -10.20 -1.70 -1.84
N GLY A 58 -9.75 -0.90 -2.82
CA GLY A 58 -8.34 -0.58 -3.01
C GLY A 58 -7.54 -1.62 -3.79
N ILE A 59 -8.19 -2.66 -4.35
CA ILE A 59 -7.55 -3.62 -5.25
C ILE A 59 -7.55 -3.07 -6.68
N PRO A 60 -6.51 -3.33 -7.50
CA PRO A 60 -6.50 -2.86 -8.88
C PRO A 60 -7.64 -3.45 -9.73
N LEU A 61 -8.40 -2.56 -10.39
CA LEU A 61 -9.57 -2.92 -11.21
C LEU A 61 -9.24 -3.84 -12.39
N TRP A 62 -8.00 -3.82 -12.90
CA TRP A 62 -7.58 -4.71 -14.00
C TRP A 62 -7.59 -6.20 -13.61
N MET A 63 -7.72 -6.54 -12.32
CA MET A 63 -7.89 -7.93 -11.89
C MET A 63 -9.24 -8.51 -12.29
N ILE A 64 -10.28 -7.67 -12.38
CA ILE A 64 -11.63 -8.08 -12.75
C ILE A 64 -11.63 -8.69 -14.15
N SER A 65 -10.97 -8.03 -15.12
CA SER A 65 -10.89 -8.53 -16.50
C SER A 65 -10.04 -9.78 -16.67
N LYS A 66 -9.28 -10.18 -15.64
CA LYS A 66 -8.46 -11.39 -15.61
C LYS A 66 -9.12 -12.54 -14.84
N ASN A 67 -10.36 -12.38 -14.35
CA ASN A 67 -11.05 -13.37 -13.51
C ASN A 67 -10.23 -13.82 -12.29
N ILE A 68 -9.43 -12.92 -11.73
CA ILE A 68 -8.63 -13.19 -10.53
C ILE A 68 -9.52 -12.99 -9.31
N ILE A 69 -9.54 -13.97 -8.40
CA ILE A 69 -10.36 -13.91 -7.18
C ILE A 69 -9.56 -13.21 -6.07
N PRO A 70 -9.88 -11.96 -5.69
CA PRO A 70 -9.18 -11.27 -4.61
C PRO A 70 -9.44 -11.91 -3.25
N ARG A 71 -8.58 -11.60 -2.27
CA ARG A 71 -8.69 -12.06 -0.87
C ARG A 71 -8.85 -13.59 -0.75
N SER A 72 -8.22 -14.34 -1.64
CA SER A 72 -8.33 -15.79 -1.71
C SER A 72 -6.95 -16.44 -1.88
N ASN A 73 -6.92 -17.78 -1.91
CA ASN A 73 -5.72 -18.55 -2.22
C ASN A 73 -5.48 -18.70 -3.74
N ASP A 74 -6.14 -17.91 -4.58
CA ASP A 74 -5.88 -17.86 -6.02
C ASP A 74 -4.39 -17.56 -6.27
N LYS A 75 -3.74 -18.40 -7.07
CA LYS A 75 -2.29 -18.33 -7.31
C LYS A 75 -1.90 -17.04 -8.03
N CYS A 76 -2.73 -16.55 -8.93
CA CYS A 76 -2.49 -15.30 -9.65
C CYS A 76 -2.62 -14.12 -8.70
N TYR A 77 -3.65 -14.09 -7.84
CA TYR A 77 -3.83 -13.08 -6.81
C TYR A 77 -2.60 -13.03 -5.88
N LEU A 78 -2.21 -14.17 -5.30
CA LEU A 78 -1.05 -14.24 -4.39
C LEU A 78 0.26 -13.82 -5.08
N ALA A 79 0.43 -14.12 -6.37
CA ALA A 79 1.61 -13.67 -7.13
C ALA A 79 1.66 -12.14 -7.25
N TYR A 80 0.54 -11.49 -7.52
CA TYR A 80 0.46 -10.03 -7.60
C TYR A 80 0.58 -9.35 -6.22
N VAL A 81 -0.04 -9.92 -5.18
CA VAL A 81 0.13 -9.47 -3.79
C VAL A 81 1.60 -9.53 -3.39
N ARG A 82 2.31 -10.60 -3.75
CA ARG A 82 3.75 -10.70 -3.50
C ARG A 82 4.54 -9.58 -4.19
N LYS A 83 4.25 -9.28 -5.46
CA LYS A 83 4.88 -8.16 -6.18
C LYS A 83 4.65 -6.84 -5.44
N TRP A 84 3.41 -6.59 -5.00
CA TRP A 84 3.03 -5.39 -4.26
C TRP A 84 3.82 -5.23 -2.95
N VAL A 85 3.81 -6.24 -2.08
CA VAL A 85 4.49 -6.20 -0.78
C VAL A 85 6.02 -6.09 -0.96
N VAL A 86 6.59 -6.81 -1.93
CA VAL A 86 8.03 -6.72 -2.23
C VAL A 86 8.39 -5.32 -2.74
N TYR A 87 7.56 -4.70 -3.56
CA TYR A 87 7.80 -3.33 -4.03
C TYR A 87 7.74 -2.33 -2.87
N LEU A 88 6.68 -2.39 -2.05
CA LEU A 88 6.53 -1.53 -0.88
C LEU A 88 7.69 -1.66 0.10
N SER A 89 8.13 -2.88 0.41
CA SER A 89 9.24 -3.10 1.35
C SER A 89 10.54 -2.43 0.88
N LYS A 90 10.78 -2.36 -0.43
CA LYS A 90 11.95 -1.66 -1.01
C LYS A 90 11.82 -0.15 -0.85
N ILE A 91 10.69 0.44 -1.24
CA ILE A 91 10.52 1.90 -1.28
C ILE A 91 10.32 2.50 0.12
N LEU A 92 9.73 1.73 1.06
CA LEU A 92 9.47 2.17 2.43
C LEU A 92 10.67 1.99 3.36
N LYS A 93 11.72 1.28 2.93
CA LYS A 93 12.86 0.89 3.78
C LYS A 93 13.39 2.07 4.61
N LYS A 94 13.66 3.22 4.00
CA LYS A 94 14.21 4.40 4.70
C LYS A 94 13.23 5.09 5.66
N TYR A 95 11.94 4.81 5.55
CA TYR A 95 10.89 5.41 6.40
C TYR A 95 10.53 4.53 7.60
N LEU A 96 11.07 3.31 7.68
CA LEU A 96 10.87 2.43 8.84
C LEU A 96 11.57 3.02 10.06
N TYR A 97 10.94 2.86 11.23
CA TYR A 97 11.45 3.39 12.49
C TYR A 97 12.88 2.96 12.82
N GLN A 98 13.21 1.70 12.60
CA GLN A 98 14.57 1.16 12.77
C GLN A 98 15.63 1.83 11.87
N ASN A 99 15.21 2.48 10.78
CA ASN A 99 16.07 3.19 9.84
C ASN A 99 15.97 4.72 10.00
N GLY A 100 15.38 5.19 11.11
CA GLY A 100 15.26 6.61 11.44
C GLY A 100 14.07 7.33 10.82
N GLY A 101 13.06 6.60 10.33
CA GLY A 101 11.82 7.20 9.83
C GLY A 101 10.63 7.08 10.80
N PRO A 102 9.44 7.57 10.43
CA PRO A 102 8.29 7.63 11.35
C PRO A 102 7.44 6.36 11.39
N VAL A 103 7.66 5.37 10.50
CA VAL A 103 6.78 4.20 10.37
C VAL A 103 7.12 3.14 11.42
N ILE A 104 6.27 3.02 12.44
CA ILE A 104 6.47 2.10 13.57
C ILE A 104 5.77 0.75 13.39
N MET A 105 4.74 0.67 12.54
CA MET A 105 3.95 -0.54 12.34
C MET A 105 3.39 -0.59 10.93
N ILE A 106 3.27 -1.81 10.41
CA ILE A 106 2.59 -2.12 9.16
C ILE A 106 1.48 -3.11 9.45
N GLN A 107 0.26 -2.78 9.02
CA GLN A 107 -0.86 -3.73 8.98
C GLN A 107 -0.95 -4.31 7.57
N VAL A 108 -1.05 -5.64 7.51
CA VAL A 108 -1.30 -6.40 6.29
C VAL A 108 -2.75 -6.88 6.31
N GLU A 109 -3.42 -6.80 5.16
CA GLU A 109 -4.86 -7.09 5.02
C GLU A 109 -5.75 -6.10 5.81
N ASN A 110 -7.06 -6.29 5.69
CA ASN A 110 -8.10 -5.50 6.32
C ASN A 110 -9.39 -6.33 6.48
N GLU A 111 -9.73 -6.65 7.73
CA GLU A 111 -11.00 -7.26 8.19
C GLU A 111 -11.42 -8.56 7.48
#